data_AF-A0A133UCY2-F1
#
_entry.id   AF-A0A133UCY2-F1
#
_cell.length_a   1.000
_cell.length_b   1.000
_cell.length_c   1.000
_cell.angle_alpha   90.00
_cell.angle_beta   90.00
_cell.angle_gamma   90.00
#
_symmetry.space_group_name_H-M   'P 1'
#
loop_
_entity.id
_entity.type
_entity.pdbx_description
1 polymer ?
#
loop_
_entity_poly.entity_id
_entity_poly.type
_entity_poly.pdbx_seq_one_letter_code
_entity_poly.pdbx_strand_id
1 'polypeptide(L)'
;MVKMIITFCGIPACGKTTVAEKLVRKLNEFGASHKLLVSDKVSNRVYEKIFRFLRNNIDEVRYLIVDATFYKKKWRSEVQRIARENDEELSTVYLHCDLETSLRRNEQREKKEQVSEKVIRII
;
A
#
# COMPACT_ATOMS: atom_id res chain seq x y z
N MET A 1 -22.05 8.88 0.19
CA MET A 1 -21.00 8.98 -0.86
C MET A 1 -20.10 7.77 -0.66
N VAL A 2 -19.97 6.88 -1.65
CA VAL A 2 -19.15 5.67 -1.51
C VAL A 2 -17.68 6.09 -1.38
N LYS A 3 -17.01 5.70 -0.30
CA LYS A 3 -15.58 5.89 -0.13
C LYS A 3 -14.88 4.53 -0.26
N MET A 4 -13.62 4.59 -0.65
CA MET A 4 -12.86 3.40 -1.02
C MET A 4 -11.49 3.41 -0.37
N ILE A 5 -11.16 2.29 0.26
CA ILE A 5 -9.81 1.95 0.71
C ILE A 5 -9.12 1.17 -0.41
N ILE A 6 -7.95 1.64 -0.85
CA ILE A 6 -7.12 0.99 -1.86
C ILE A 6 -5.82 0.56 -1.20
N THR A 7 -5.52 -0.73 -1.24
CA THR A 7 -4.25 -1.28 -0.75
C THR A 7 -3.43 -1.84 -1.90
N PHE A 8 -2.20 -1.37 -2.06
CA PHE A 8 -1.24 -2.00 -2.97
C PHE A 8 -0.51 -3.12 -2.23
N CYS A 9 -0.31 -4.26 -2.89
CA CYS A 9 0.37 -5.44 -2.35
C CYS A 9 1.36 -5.99 -3.38
N GLY A 10 2.45 -6.61 -2.92
CA GLY A 10 3.47 -7.19 -3.82
C GLY A 10 4.87 -7.09 -3.26
N ILE A 11 5.81 -7.84 -3.85
CA ILE A 11 7.21 -7.88 -3.44
C ILE A 11 7.85 -6.47 -3.49
N PRO A 12 8.85 -6.16 -2.65
CA PRO A 12 9.59 -4.89 -2.72
C PRO A 12 10.12 -4.65 -4.13
N ALA A 13 10.21 -3.39 -4.57
CA ALA A 13 10.67 -3.05 -5.92
C ALA A 13 9.83 -3.55 -7.12
N CYS A 14 8.64 -4.16 -6.92
CA CYS A 14 7.76 -4.53 -8.04
C CYS A 14 7.05 -3.35 -8.73
N GLY A 15 7.07 -2.15 -8.14
CA GLY A 15 6.51 -0.93 -8.73
C GLY A 15 5.23 -0.39 -8.08
N LYS A 16 4.87 -0.86 -6.88
CA LYS A 16 3.67 -0.41 -6.13
C LYS A 16 3.63 1.11 -5.97
N THR A 17 4.71 1.70 -5.46
CA THR A 17 4.82 3.16 -5.25
C THR A 17 4.61 3.93 -6.53
N THR A 18 5.21 3.48 -7.64
CA THR A 18 5.02 4.09 -8.95
C THR A 18 3.56 4.06 -9.41
N VAL A 19 2.85 2.95 -9.19
CA VAL A 19 1.43 2.85 -9.54
C VAL A 19 0.56 3.69 -8.58
N ALA A 20 0.87 3.71 -7.29
CA ALA A 20 0.19 4.54 -6.30
C ALA A 20 0.31 6.03 -6.63
N GLU A 21 1.50 6.49 -7.02
CA GLU A 21 1.74 7.88 -7.45
C GLU A 21 0.96 8.23 -8.72
N LYS A 22 0.93 7.33 -9.71
CA LYS A 22 0.12 7.51 -10.93
C LYS A 22 -1.37 7.60 -10.61
N LEU A 23 -1.86 6.78 -9.70
CA LEU A 23 -3.24 6.83 -9.22
C LEU A 23 -3.53 8.18 -8.55
N VAL A 24 -2.66 8.64 -7.64
CA VAL A 24 -2.81 9.94 -6.97
C VAL A 24 -2.85 11.10 -7.99
N ARG A 25 -1.97 11.10 -8.99
CA ARG A 25 -2.00 12.10 -10.07
C ARG A 25 -3.36 12.12 -10.79
N LYS A 26 -3.88 10.95 -11.14
CA LYS A 26 -5.21 10.83 -11.79
C LYS A 26 -6.35 11.28 -10.89
N LEU A 27 -6.31 10.96 -9.59
CA LEU A 27 -7.32 11.44 -8.63
C LEU A 27 -7.30 12.96 -8.49
N ASN A 28 -6.12 13.57 -8.48
CA ASN A 28 -5.98 15.03 -8.50
C ASN A 28 -6.57 15.66 -9.77
N GLU A 29 -6.30 15.08 -10.94
CA GLU A 29 -6.89 15.52 -12.22
C GLU A 29 -8.43 15.47 -12.18
N PHE A 30 -9.01 14.50 -11.47
CA PHE A 30 -10.46 14.37 -11.29
C PHE A 30 -11.03 15.19 -10.12
N GLY A 31 -10.22 15.95 -9.38
CA GLY A 31 -10.66 16.69 -8.20
C GLY A 31 -11.14 15.79 -7.05
N ALA A 32 -10.69 14.55 -7.00
CA ALA A 32 -11.08 13.59 -5.98
C ALA A 32 -10.22 13.71 -4.71
N SER A 33 -10.87 13.92 -3.56
CA SER A 33 -10.19 13.95 -2.27
C SER A 33 -9.59 12.58 -1.94
N HIS A 34 -8.33 12.57 -1.54
CA HIS A 34 -7.61 11.35 -1.23
C HIS A 34 -6.52 11.60 -0.18
N LYS A 35 -6.08 10.54 0.49
CA LYS A 35 -4.85 10.52 1.29
C LYS A 35 -4.06 9.26 1.00
N LEU A 36 -2.73 9.39 0.96
CA LEU A 36 -1.80 8.31 0.69
C LEU A 36 -0.87 8.11 1.88
N LEU A 37 -0.71 6.86 2.31
CA LEU A 37 0.36 6.42 3.22
C LEU A 37 1.25 5.41 2.49
N VAL A 38 2.55 5.72 2.43
CA VAL A 38 3.57 4.84 1.85
C VAL A 38 4.45 4.25 2.95
N SER A 39 4.68 2.94 2.93
CA SER A 39 5.65 2.30 3.81
C SER A 39 6.24 1.01 3.23
N ASP A 40 7.54 1.05 2.96
CA ASP A 40 8.33 -0.13 2.56
C ASP A 40 8.77 -1.01 3.75
N LYS A 41 8.43 -0.62 4.99
CA LYS A 41 8.84 -1.34 6.22
C LYS A 41 7.78 -2.35 6.65
N VAL A 42 8.22 -3.57 6.99
CA VAL A 42 7.34 -4.65 7.46
C VAL A 42 7.57 -4.89 8.96
N SER A 43 6.78 -4.23 9.83
CA SER A 43 6.79 -4.47 11.28
C SER A 43 5.42 -4.23 11.91
N ASN A 44 5.11 -4.85 13.06
CA ASN A 44 3.83 -4.65 13.75
C ASN A 44 3.53 -3.16 13.97
N ARG A 45 4.52 -2.38 14.43
CA ARG A 45 4.41 -0.94 14.66
C ARG A 45 4.06 -0.15 13.39
N VAL A 46 4.53 -0.58 12.22
CA VAL A 46 4.16 0.05 10.93
C VAL A 46 2.70 -0.23 10.62
N TYR A 47 2.24 -1.48 10.78
CA TYR A 47 0.84 -1.82 10.52
C TYR A 47 -0.12 -1.14 11.52
N GLU A 48 0.26 -0.99 12.79
CA GLU A 48 -0.50 -0.17 13.75
C GLU A 48 -0.62 1.30 13.30
N LYS A 49 0.43 1.85 12.68
CA LYS A 49 0.36 3.20 12.09
C LYS A 49 -0.56 3.23 10.87
N ILE A 50 -0.51 2.21 10.01
CA ILE A 50 -1.43 2.07 8.87
C ILE A 50 -2.88 2.02 9.35
N PHE A 51 -3.19 1.20 10.36
CA PHE A 51 -4.56 1.07 10.86
C PHE A 51 -5.05 2.36 11.52
N ARG A 52 -4.20 3.06 12.27
CA ARG A 52 -4.53 4.39 12.80
C ARG A 52 -4.75 5.41 11.68
N PHE A 53 -3.90 5.40 10.65
CA PHE A 53 -4.09 6.26 9.48
C PHE A 53 -5.45 5.99 8.82
N LEU A 54 -5.81 4.73 8.57
CA LEU A 54 -7.11 4.41 7.99
C LEU A 54 -8.26 4.93 8.86
N ARG A 55 -8.27 4.57 10.16
CA ARG A 55 -9.33 4.97 11.09
C ARG A 55 -9.47 6.48 11.25
N ASN A 56 -8.36 7.20 11.37
CA ASN A 56 -8.40 8.65 11.59
C ASN A 56 -8.84 9.44 10.36
N ASN A 57 -8.81 8.85 9.16
CA ASN A 57 -9.04 9.57 7.91
C ASN A 57 -10.23 9.01 7.11
N ILE A 58 -10.95 8.03 7.65
CA ILE A 58 -12.01 7.30 6.94
C ILE A 58 -13.18 8.19 6.54
N ASP A 59 -13.46 9.25 7.30
CA ASP A 59 -14.52 10.21 6.99
C ASP A 59 -14.04 11.48 6.29
N GLU A 60 -12.73 11.66 6.14
CA GLU A 60 -12.17 12.91 5.63
C GLU A 60 -12.05 12.96 4.11
N VAL A 61 -11.90 11.80 3.45
CA VAL A 61 -11.60 11.72 2.02
C VAL A 61 -12.33 10.60 1.31
N ARG A 62 -12.50 10.73 0.01
CA ARG A 62 -13.15 9.72 -0.83
C ARG A 62 -12.26 8.49 -1.07
N TYR A 63 -10.94 8.67 -1.12
CA TYR A 63 -9.99 7.58 -1.36
C TYR A 63 -8.89 7.53 -0.30
N LEU A 64 -8.81 6.42 0.43
CA LEU A 64 -7.70 6.11 1.32
C LEU A 64 -6.77 5.12 0.67
N ILE A 65 -5.53 5.52 0.42
CA ILE A 65 -4.56 4.71 -0.33
C ILE A 65 -3.43 4.30 0.61
N VAL A 66 -3.13 3.00 0.62
CA VAL A 66 -2.00 2.44 1.36
C VAL A 66 -1.09 1.70 0.41
N ASP A 67 0.12 2.21 0.23
CA ASP A 67 1.22 1.51 -0.42
C ASP A 67 2.09 0.84 0.64
N ALA A 68 1.91 -0.47 0.80
CA ALA A 68 2.73 -1.27 1.70
C ALA A 68 2.91 -2.69 1.14
N THR A 69 3.78 -3.48 1.74
CA THR A 69 4.02 -4.85 1.25
C THR A 69 2.84 -5.79 1.48
N PHE A 70 2.11 -5.62 2.60
CA PHE A 70 0.98 -6.46 3.02
C PHE A 70 1.25 -7.98 3.00
N TYR A 71 2.49 -8.41 3.26
CA TYR A 71 2.91 -9.82 3.16
C TYR A 71 2.02 -10.80 3.96
N LYS A 72 1.67 -10.46 5.20
CA LYS A 72 0.92 -11.37 6.09
C LYS A 72 -0.60 -11.24 5.91
N LYS A 73 -1.29 -12.37 5.79
CA LYS A 73 -2.77 -12.45 5.71
C LYS A 73 -3.46 -11.66 6.84
N LYS A 74 -2.95 -11.75 8.07
CA LYS A 74 -3.52 -11.03 9.23
C LYS A 74 -3.64 -9.51 9.02
N TRP A 75 -2.73 -8.89 8.27
CA TRP A 75 -2.77 -7.46 8.00
C TRP A 75 -3.81 -7.09 6.97
N ARG A 76 -3.98 -7.94 5.94
CA ARG A 76 -5.05 -7.78 4.95
C ARG A 76 -6.41 -7.98 5.59
N SER A 77 -6.55 -8.98 6.47
CA SER A 77 -7.78 -9.22 7.24
C SER A 77 -8.14 -8.05 8.14
N GLU A 78 -7.16 -7.38 8.75
CA GLU A 78 -7.40 -6.20 9.59
C GLU A 78 -7.92 -5.00 8.77
N VAL A 79 -7.35 -4.74 7.58
CA VAL A 79 -7.87 -3.68 6.70
C VAL A 79 -9.29 -4.03 6.23
N GLN A 80 -9.54 -5.30 5.90
CA GLN A 80 -10.89 -5.77 5.54
C GLN A 80 -11.89 -5.63 6.69
N ARG A 81 -11.44 -5.78 7.94
CA ARG A 81 -12.28 -5.51 9.11
C ARG A 81 -12.58 -4.01 9.23
N ILE A 82 -11.56 -3.15 9.15
CA ILE A 82 -11.73 -1.69 9.19
C ILE A 82 -12.70 -1.23 8.10
N ALA A 83 -12.57 -1.71 6.86
CA ALA A 83 -13.48 -1.36 5.77
C ALA A 83 -14.93 -1.75 6.10
N ARG A 84 -15.15 -3.00 6.54
CA ARG A 84 -16.49 -3.52 6.88
C ARG A 84 -17.14 -2.80 8.06
N GLU A 85 -16.37 -2.47 9.10
CA GLU A 85 -16.87 -1.75 10.28
C GLU A 85 -17.34 -0.33 9.94
N ASN A 86 -16.89 0.23 8.82
CA ASN A 86 -17.20 1.60 8.39
C ASN A 86 -18.03 1.64 7.10
N ASP A 87 -18.55 0.49 6.62
CA ASP A 87 -19.31 0.36 5.37
C ASP A 87 -18.57 0.93 4.13
N GLU A 88 -17.25 0.76 4.09
CA GLU A 88 -16.40 1.25 3.00
C GLU A 88 -16.03 0.15 2.01
N GLU A 89 -15.89 0.51 0.73
CA GLU A 89 -15.37 -0.41 -0.27
C GLU A 89 -13.86 -0.65 -0.06
N LEU A 90 -13.40 -1.89 -0.26
CA LEU A 90 -11.99 -2.25 -0.21
C LEU A 90 -11.54 -2.86 -1.54
N SER A 91 -10.56 -2.23 -2.17
CA SER A 91 -9.86 -2.76 -3.33
C SER A 91 -8.41 -3.07 -2.99
N THR A 92 -8.00 -4.33 -3.17
CA THR A 92 -6.61 -4.75 -3.01
C THR A 92 -5.98 -4.98 -4.38
N VAL A 93 -4.99 -4.17 -4.73
CA VAL A 93 -4.28 -4.24 -6.00
C VAL A 93 -2.96 -4.97 -5.79
N TYR A 94 -2.87 -6.20 -6.29
CA TYR A 94 -1.64 -6.99 -6.27
C TYR A 94 -0.79 -6.69 -7.51
N LEU A 95 0.44 -6.21 -7.28
CA LEU A 95 1.43 -5.98 -8.33
C LEU A 95 2.47 -7.08 -8.30
N HIS A 96 2.67 -7.68 -9.48
CA HIS A 96 3.62 -8.75 -9.69
C HIS A 96 4.70 -8.33 -10.68
N CYS A 97 5.93 -8.79 -10.45
CA CYS A 97 7.01 -8.82 -11.43
C CYS A 97 7.84 -10.08 -11.17
N ASP A 98 8.64 -10.50 -12.15
CA ASP A 98 9.61 -11.56 -11.91
C ASP A 98 10.65 -11.14 -10.85
N LEU A 99 11.23 -12.16 -10.21
CA LEU A 99 12.20 -11.97 -9.12
C LEU A 99 13.45 -11.23 -9.59
N GLU A 100 13.94 -11.53 -10.79
CA GLU A 100 15.14 -10.90 -11.36
C GLU A 100 14.95 -9.39 -11.52
N THR A 101 13.79 -8.98 -12.05
CA THR A 101 13.39 -7.58 -12.19
C THR A 101 13.28 -6.91 -10.82
N SER A 102 12.72 -7.59 -9.84
CA SER A 102 12.64 -7.08 -8.47
C SER A 102 14.02 -6.85 -7.85
N LEU A 103 14.94 -7.80 -8.01
CA LEU A 103 16.31 -7.71 -7.48
C LEU A 103 17.09 -6.59 -8.18
N ARG A 104 17.08 -6.58 -9.52
CA ARG A 104 17.72 -5.54 -10.34
C ARG A 104 17.21 -4.14 -9.98
N ARG A 105 15.88 -3.98 -9.82
CA ARG A 105 15.30 -2.69 -9.41
C ARG A 105 15.67 -2.32 -7.98
N ASN A 106 15.76 -3.29 -7.07
CA ASN A 106 16.18 -3.03 -5.69
C ASN A 106 17.64 -2.55 -5.64
N GLU A 107 18.54 -3.14 -6.41
CA GLU A 107 19.95 -2.70 -6.50
C GLU A 107 20.09 -1.27 -7.04
N GLN A 108 19.18 -0.83 -7.91
CA GLN A 108 19.16 0.51 -8.48
C GLN A 108 18.57 1.59 -7.54
N ARG A 109 17.95 1.21 -6.43
CA ARG A 109 17.40 2.15 -5.44
C ARG A 109 18.52 2.81 -4.61
N GLU A 110 18.21 3.96 -4.01
CA GLU A 110 19.09 4.53 -3.00
C GLU A 110 19.33 3.53 -1.86
N LYS A 111 20.56 3.48 -1.34
CA LYS A 111 20.98 2.48 -0.34
C LYS A 111 20.07 2.43 0.91
N LYS A 112 19.45 3.55 1.27
CA LYS A 112 18.50 3.66 2.41
C LYS A 112 17.12 3.02 2.14
N GLU A 113 16.77 2.82 0.87
CA GLU A 113 15.50 2.27 0.38
C GLU A 113 15.62 0.82 -0.09
N GLN A 114 16.86 0.32 -0.21
CA GLN A 114 17.13 -1.07 -0.49
C GLN A 114 16.67 -1.94 0.66
N VAL A 115 16.03 -3.06 0.33
CA VAL A 115 15.75 -4.13 1.28
C VAL A 115 16.69 -5.30 1.04
N SER A 116 16.87 -6.16 2.05
CA SER A 116 17.66 -7.38 1.84
C SER A 116 16.97 -8.31 0.85
N GLU A 117 17.76 -9.00 0.04
CA GLU A 117 17.28 -10.01 -0.91
C GLU A 117 16.40 -11.07 -0.24
N LYS A 118 16.71 -11.44 1.02
CA LYS A 118 15.88 -12.33 1.84
C LYS A 118 14.44 -11.81 1.97
N VAL A 119 14.22 -10.51 2.11
CA VAL A 119 12.86 -9.94 2.18
C VAL A 119 12.14 -10.10 0.84
N ILE A 120 12.85 -9.92 -0.29
CA ILE A 120 12.26 -10.06 -1.63
C ILE A 120 11.85 -11.51 -1.91
N ARG A 121 12.66 -12.48 -1.47
CA ARG A 121 12.42 -13.92 -1.71
C ARG A 121 11.39 -14.56 -0.78
N ILE A 122 11.06 -13.92 0.34
CA ILE A 122 10.13 -14.47 1.35
C ILE A 122 8.66 -14.20 1.00
N ILE A 123 8.40 -13.16 0.19
CA ILE A 123 7.04 -12.66 -0.08
C ILE A 123 6.41 -13.36 -1.26
#